data_AF-V4HVJ7-F1
#
_entry.id   AF-V4HVJ7-F1
#
_cell.length_a   1.000
_cell.length_b   1.000
_cell.length_c   1.000
_cell.angle_alpha   90.00
_cell.angle_beta   90.00
_cell.angle_gamma   90.00
#
_symmetry.space_group_name_H-M   'P 1'
#
loop_
_entity.id
_entity.type
_entity.pdbx_description
1 polymer ?
#
loop_
_entity_poly.entity_id
_entity_poly.type
_entity_poly.pdbx_seq_one_letter_code
_entity_poly.pdbx_strand_id
1 'polypeptide(L)'
;MKTLSKFAFIALSAASINAHAALTEQEQTALIDILSCLERVDNTLVVRGCDVQVVNGSAGNVEKNGKGNVIVGYNAQTLPSQRVATGSHNLVIGDGHQYTSVGSVIAGDNNAAFANSASVAGTNNHVSGFHSAIWGGESNVAQASFSVILGGQENHTPAFHNFALIAGGKSNTASNFFASIYGGENNTAKGQSSMILGGQNNFTQGPSSSITGGRNNEANGELSAVLGGEFNRANGFTSSIGGGLSRTVNGQDDYQAGYFFSEK
;
A
#
# COMPACT_ATOMS: atom_id res chain seq x y z
N MET A 1 -20.23 55.39 -17.15
CA MET A 1 -19.37 55.15 -18.33
C MET A 1 -18.51 53.91 -18.06
N LYS A 2 -18.72 52.83 -18.84
CA LYS A 2 -17.76 51.82 -19.34
C LYS A 2 -16.83 51.14 -18.29
N THR A 3 -16.79 49.82 -18.10
CA THR A 3 -16.95 48.69 -19.04
C THR A 3 -17.25 47.38 -18.28
N LEU A 4 -18.43 46.79 -18.55
CA LEU A 4 -18.68 45.35 -18.46
C LEU A 4 -18.11 44.74 -19.74
N SER A 5 -17.02 43.97 -19.66
CA SER A 5 -16.45 43.27 -20.80
C SER A 5 -15.62 42.10 -20.30
N LYS A 6 -16.27 40.94 -20.19
CA LYS A 6 -15.65 39.60 -20.27
C LYS A 6 -16.73 38.52 -20.40
N PHE A 7 -17.74 38.77 -21.24
CA PHE A 7 -18.50 37.68 -21.86
C PHE A 7 -17.79 37.37 -23.18
N ALA A 8 -17.03 36.28 -23.19
CA ALA A 8 -16.51 35.73 -24.42
C ALA A 8 -17.70 35.23 -25.25
N PHE A 9 -18.10 36.02 -26.23
CA PHE A 9 -18.95 35.58 -27.32
C PHE A 9 -18.25 34.41 -28.03
N ILE A 10 -18.72 33.19 -27.79
CA ILE A 10 -18.46 32.08 -28.69
C ILE A 10 -19.25 32.39 -29.95
N ALA A 11 -18.57 32.93 -30.96
CA ALA A 11 -19.10 33.07 -32.30
C ALA A 11 -19.22 31.67 -32.93
N LEU A 12 -20.27 30.93 -32.57
CA LEU A 12 -20.75 29.80 -33.34
C LEU A 12 -21.32 30.37 -34.64
N SER A 13 -20.75 29.97 -35.78
CA SER A 13 -21.24 30.35 -37.11
C SER A 13 -22.75 30.08 -37.22
N ALA A 14 -23.50 31.10 -37.64
CA ALA A 14 -24.97 31.18 -37.63
C ALA A 14 -25.71 30.20 -38.59
N ALA A 15 -25.11 29.06 -38.95
CA ALA A 15 -25.72 28.04 -39.82
C ALA A 15 -26.17 26.76 -39.08
N SER A 16 -25.80 26.57 -37.80
CA SER A 16 -26.14 25.36 -37.02
C SER A 16 -27.04 25.60 -35.80
N ILE A 17 -27.50 26.84 -35.57
CA ILE A 17 -28.26 27.22 -34.35
C ILE A 17 -29.77 26.92 -34.44
N ASN A 18 -30.32 26.56 -35.60
CA ASN A 18 -31.76 26.31 -35.74
C ASN A 18 -32.26 24.93 -35.24
N ALA A 19 -31.57 24.32 -34.28
CA ALA A 19 -32.04 23.07 -33.65
C ALA A 19 -31.71 22.94 -32.15
N HIS A 20 -31.20 23.96 -31.46
CA HIS A 20 -31.03 23.93 -30.01
C HIS A 20 -31.75 25.14 -29.40
N ALA A 21 -32.77 24.88 -28.58
CA ALA A 21 -33.45 25.92 -27.81
C ALA A 21 -32.40 26.72 -27.00
N ALA A 22 -32.40 28.04 -27.15
CA ALA A 22 -31.53 28.90 -26.35
C ALA A 22 -31.91 28.74 -24.86
N LEU A 23 -30.92 28.57 -24.00
CA LEU A 23 -31.11 28.53 -22.54
C LEU A 23 -31.79 29.84 -22.09
N THR A 24 -32.79 29.70 -21.22
CA THR A 24 -33.44 30.82 -20.55
C THR A 24 -32.45 31.61 -19.69
N GLU A 25 -32.75 32.88 -19.39
CA GLU A 25 -31.89 33.70 -18.51
C GLU A 25 -31.70 33.08 -17.11
N GLN A 26 -32.72 32.37 -16.62
CA GLN A 26 -32.66 31.66 -15.35
C GLN A 26 -31.67 30.49 -15.40
N GLU A 27 -31.67 29.71 -16.49
CA GLU A 27 -30.71 28.62 -16.69
C GLU A 27 -29.28 29.13 -16.86
N GLN A 28 -29.10 30.27 -17.55
CA GLN A 28 -27.78 30.89 -17.69
C GLN A 28 -27.21 31.36 -16.36
N THR A 29 -28.04 32.00 -15.51
CA THR A 29 -27.63 32.48 -14.19
C THR A 29 -27.24 31.31 -13.27
N ALA A 30 -28.05 30.25 -13.25
CA ALA A 30 -27.75 29.04 -12.46
C ALA A 30 -26.44 28.37 -12.91
N LEU A 31 -26.18 28.31 -14.22
CA LEU A 31 -24.94 27.75 -14.74
C LEU A 31 -23.72 28.60 -14.37
N ILE A 32 -23.81 29.92 -14.45
CA ILE A 32 -22.73 30.83 -14.04
C ILE A 32 -22.41 30.66 -12.55
N ASP A 33 -23.42 30.49 -11.71
CA ASP A 33 -23.25 30.29 -10.27
C ASP A 33 -22.49 28.98 -9.97
N ILE A 34 -22.88 27.88 -10.62
CA ILE A 34 -22.20 26.57 -10.50
C ILE A 34 -20.75 26.64 -10.99
N LEU A 35 -20.50 27.34 -12.11
CA LEU A 35 -19.18 27.42 -12.74
C LEU A 35 -18.29 28.52 -12.15
N SER A 36 -18.79 29.29 -11.17
CA SER A 36 -18.12 30.49 -10.62
C SER A 36 -16.70 30.22 -10.10
N CYS A 37 -16.41 28.98 -9.72
CA CYS A 37 -15.11 28.56 -9.20
C CYS A 37 -14.21 27.83 -10.22
N LEU A 38 -14.65 27.63 -11.47
CA LEU A 38 -13.92 26.91 -12.50
C LEU A 38 -13.25 27.87 -13.49
N GLU A 39 -11.93 27.75 -13.64
CA GLU A 39 -11.14 28.51 -14.59
C GLU A 39 -10.32 27.56 -15.47
N ARG A 40 -10.20 27.86 -16.76
CA ARG A 40 -9.27 27.14 -17.65
C ARG A 40 -8.01 27.99 -17.86
N VAL A 41 -6.87 27.44 -17.47
CA VAL A 41 -5.54 28.01 -17.71
C VAL A 41 -4.80 27.04 -18.65
N ASP A 42 -4.59 27.47 -19.90
CA ASP A 42 -4.09 26.61 -20.99
C ASP A 42 -4.90 25.30 -21.13
N ASN A 43 -4.26 24.17 -20.79
CA ASN A 43 -4.85 22.82 -20.84
C ASN A 43 -5.27 22.28 -19.46
N THR A 44 -5.27 23.12 -18.43
CA THR A 44 -5.59 22.74 -17.06
C THR A 44 -6.91 23.36 -16.62
N LEU A 45 -7.82 22.53 -16.10
CA LEU A 45 -8.97 23.00 -15.35
C LEU A 45 -8.53 23.29 -13.91
N VAL A 46 -8.72 24.52 -13.47
CA VAL A 46 -8.36 25.02 -12.15
C VAL A 46 -9.63 25.31 -11.36
N VAL A 47 -9.70 24.82 -10.12
CA VAL A 47 -10.77 25.17 -9.17
C VAL A 47 -10.22 26.23 -8.22
N ARG A 48 -10.86 27.41 -8.14
CA ARG A 48 -10.45 28.52 -7.28
C ARG A 48 -11.54 28.91 -6.30
N GLY A 49 -11.19 29.02 -5.03
CA GLY A 49 -12.12 29.44 -3.97
C GLY A 49 -13.21 28.42 -3.62
N CYS A 50 -13.10 27.18 -4.12
CA CYS A 50 -14.01 26.07 -3.80
C CYS A 50 -13.26 24.74 -3.68
N ASP A 51 -13.88 23.80 -2.96
CA ASP A 51 -13.43 22.41 -2.86
C ASP A 51 -14.09 21.54 -3.94
N VAL A 52 -13.42 20.45 -4.32
CA VAL A 52 -14.01 19.41 -5.18
C VAL A 52 -14.41 18.21 -4.32
N GLN A 53 -15.71 17.91 -4.30
CA GLN A 53 -16.23 16.72 -3.65
C GLN A 53 -16.75 15.72 -4.69
N VAL A 54 -16.26 14.48 -4.63
CA VAL A 54 -16.73 13.39 -5.47
C VAL A 54 -17.48 12.39 -4.58
N VAL A 55 -18.79 12.28 -4.79
CA VAL A 55 -19.67 11.40 -3.98
C VAL A 55 -20.13 10.19 -4.79
N ASN A 56 -20.38 9.07 -4.11
CA ASN A 56 -20.94 7.86 -4.72
C ASN A 56 -22.48 7.93 -4.92
N GLY A 57 -23.12 9.02 -4.48
CA GLY A 57 -24.57 9.23 -4.56
C GLY A 57 -25.37 8.61 -3.41
N SER A 58 -24.71 8.13 -2.36
CA SER A 58 -25.37 7.66 -1.15
C SER A 58 -25.21 8.60 0.04
N ALA A 59 -25.85 8.28 1.17
CA ALA A 59 -25.86 9.12 2.36
C ALA A 59 -24.60 9.00 3.23
N GLY A 60 -23.62 8.16 2.85
CA GLY A 60 -22.43 7.93 3.67
C GLY A 60 -21.28 7.21 2.96
N ASN A 61 -20.23 6.93 3.73
CA ASN A 61 -18.91 6.56 3.18
C ASN A 61 -18.69 5.05 3.05
N VAL A 62 -19.64 4.22 3.48
CA VAL A 62 -19.49 2.75 3.59
C VAL A 62 -20.04 1.99 2.39
N GLU A 63 -20.93 2.61 1.62
CA GLU A 63 -21.62 1.96 0.52
C GLU A 63 -20.71 1.81 -0.70
N LYS A 64 -20.67 0.59 -1.24
CA LYS A 64 -19.76 0.16 -2.29
C LYS A 64 -20.56 -0.08 -3.56
N ASN A 65 -20.73 0.97 -4.36
CA ASN A 65 -21.55 0.94 -5.57
C ASN A 65 -20.72 1.22 -6.85
N GLY A 66 -19.39 1.18 -6.76
CA GLY A 66 -18.48 1.46 -7.86
C GLY A 66 -18.35 2.94 -8.24
N LYS A 67 -19.11 3.85 -7.61
CA LYS A 67 -19.10 5.29 -7.90
C LYS A 67 -18.34 6.07 -6.82
N GLY A 68 -18.13 7.36 -7.06
CA GLY A 68 -17.43 8.24 -6.12
C GLY A 68 -15.90 8.11 -6.19
N ASN A 69 -15.35 7.47 -7.22
CA ASN A 69 -13.92 7.28 -7.40
C ASN A 69 -13.34 8.39 -8.30
N VAL A 70 -12.10 8.81 -8.02
CA VAL A 70 -11.30 9.66 -8.92
C VAL A 70 -10.34 8.75 -9.67
N ILE A 71 -10.45 8.72 -11.01
CA ILE A 71 -9.63 7.87 -11.87
C ILE A 71 -8.74 8.77 -12.75
N VAL A 72 -7.42 8.60 -12.62
CA VAL A 72 -6.41 9.25 -13.48
C VAL A 72 -5.82 8.18 -14.40
N GLY A 73 -6.08 8.30 -15.70
CA GLY A 73 -5.89 7.22 -16.66
C GLY A 73 -7.21 6.49 -16.93
N TYR A 74 -7.13 5.21 -17.32
CA TYR A 74 -8.32 4.47 -17.74
C TYR A 74 -8.69 3.33 -16.80
N ASN A 75 -7.80 2.95 -15.88
CA ASN A 75 -7.89 1.69 -15.17
C ASN A 75 -8.19 0.52 -16.15
N ALA A 76 -7.48 0.51 -17.28
CA ALA A 76 -7.73 -0.42 -18.37
C ALA A 76 -7.42 -1.86 -17.92
N GLN A 77 -8.28 -2.80 -18.29
CA GLN A 77 -8.03 -4.22 -18.06
C GLN A 77 -8.00 -4.98 -19.39
N THR A 78 -7.10 -5.96 -19.49
CA THR A 78 -6.93 -6.80 -20.67
C THR A 78 -8.19 -7.63 -20.99
N LEU A 79 -8.98 -7.96 -19.97
CA LEU A 79 -10.25 -8.68 -20.08
C LEU A 79 -11.34 -7.98 -19.25
N PRO A 80 -12.40 -7.44 -19.87
CA PRO A 80 -13.48 -6.73 -19.16
C PRO A 80 -14.20 -7.57 -18.09
N SER A 81 -14.20 -8.89 -18.23
CA SER A 81 -14.80 -9.83 -17.27
C SER A 81 -14.03 -9.96 -15.94
N GLN A 82 -12.80 -9.45 -15.86
CA GLN A 82 -11.98 -9.46 -14.64
C GLN A 82 -12.11 -8.17 -13.81
N ARG A 83 -12.97 -7.23 -14.23
CA ARG A 83 -13.12 -5.93 -13.58
C ARG A 83 -13.85 -6.06 -12.24
N VAL A 84 -13.10 -6.37 -11.19
CA VAL A 84 -13.57 -6.32 -9.81
C VAL A 84 -13.31 -4.91 -9.26
N ALA A 85 -14.10 -3.94 -9.71
CA ALA A 85 -13.99 -2.51 -9.35
C ALA A 85 -15.28 -1.97 -8.71
N THR A 86 -15.77 -2.67 -7.68
CA THR A 86 -17.04 -2.34 -6.98
C THR A 86 -16.86 -1.35 -5.84
N GLY A 87 -15.62 -1.01 -5.48
CA GLY A 87 -15.30 -0.05 -4.44
C GLY A 87 -15.70 1.39 -4.77
N SER A 88 -15.82 2.22 -3.74
CA SER A 88 -16.25 3.62 -3.81
C SER A 88 -15.27 4.53 -3.08
N HIS A 89 -15.23 5.83 -3.41
CA HIS A 89 -14.38 6.80 -2.70
C HIS A 89 -12.87 6.49 -2.78
N ASN A 90 -12.40 5.95 -3.91
CA ASN A 90 -10.99 5.64 -4.13
C ASN A 90 -10.33 6.64 -5.07
N LEU A 91 -9.01 6.84 -4.92
CA LEU A 91 -8.14 7.46 -5.90
C LEU A 91 -7.37 6.36 -6.66
N VAL A 92 -7.54 6.32 -7.98
CA VAL A 92 -7.02 5.25 -8.84
C VAL A 92 -6.18 5.85 -9.95
N ILE A 93 -4.91 5.46 -10.07
CA ILE A 93 -3.94 6.05 -10.99
C ILE A 93 -3.21 4.94 -11.76
N GLY A 94 -3.45 4.82 -13.06
CA GLY A 94 -2.88 3.76 -13.89
C GLY A 94 -3.89 2.69 -14.26
N ASP A 95 -3.40 1.49 -14.58
CA ASP A 95 -4.16 0.43 -15.27
C ASP A 95 -4.17 -0.89 -14.48
N GLY A 96 -5.12 -1.78 -14.83
CA GLY A 96 -5.21 -3.13 -14.28
C GLY A 96 -5.73 -3.24 -12.85
N HIS A 97 -6.08 -2.14 -12.19
CA HIS A 97 -6.42 -2.14 -10.77
C HIS A 97 -7.76 -2.81 -10.46
N GLN A 98 -7.76 -3.57 -9.36
CA GLN A 98 -8.95 -4.18 -8.77
C GLN A 98 -9.18 -3.60 -7.38
N TYR A 99 -10.43 -3.23 -7.07
CA TYR A 99 -10.78 -2.71 -5.77
C TYR A 99 -12.25 -2.91 -5.43
N THR A 100 -12.51 -3.36 -4.21
CA THR A 100 -13.86 -3.72 -3.74
C THR A 100 -14.27 -2.97 -2.50
N SER A 101 -13.43 -2.06 -1.99
CA SER A 101 -13.65 -1.36 -0.73
C SER A 101 -13.63 0.16 -0.87
N VAL A 102 -13.53 0.87 0.25
CA VAL A 102 -13.63 2.33 0.29
C VAL A 102 -12.37 3.00 0.80
N GLY A 103 -12.11 4.21 0.30
CA GLY A 103 -11.06 5.10 0.82
C GLY A 103 -9.64 4.69 0.43
N SER A 104 -9.47 3.89 -0.63
CA SER A 104 -8.16 3.42 -1.04
C SER A 104 -7.44 4.38 -1.99
N VAL A 105 -6.10 4.40 -1.91
CA VAL A 105 -5.23 5.03 -2.90
C VAL A 105 -4.48 3.93 -3.63
N ILE A 106 -4.62 3.91 -4.96
CA ILE A 106 -4.14 2.82 -5.81
C ILE A 106 -3.40 3.45 -6.98
N ALA A 107 -2.13 3.10 -7.16
CA ALA A 107 -1.30 3.63 -8.23
C ALA A 107 -0.45 2.56 -8.92
N GLY A 108 -0.06 2.76 -10.18
CA GLY A 108 0.88 1.87 -10.89
C GLY A 108 0.17 0.91 -11.85
N ASP A 109 0.50 -0.38 -11.79
CA ASP A 109 -0.04 -1.38 -12.71
C ASP A 109 -0.54 -2.64 -11.99
N ASN A 110 -1.76 -3.07 -12.31
CA ASN A 110 -2.34 -4.34 -11.90
C ASN A 110 -2.35 -4.63 -10.38
N ASN A 111 -2.48 -3.60 -9.55
CA ASN A 111 -2.63 -3.73 -8.09
C ASN A 111 -4.07 -4.09 -7.66
N ALA A 112 -4.20 -4.82 -6.55
CA ALA A 112 -5.47 -5.20 -5.95
C ALA A 112 -5.62 -4.63 -4.53
N ALA A 113 -6.73 -3.94 -4.26
CA ALA A 113 -7.06 -3.36 -2.95
C ALA A 113 -8.47 -3.76 -2.49
N PHE A 114 -8.55 -4.73 -1.58
CA PHE A 114 -9.81 -5.34 -1.15
C PHE A 114 -10.22 -5.01 0.29
N ALA A 115 -9.47 -4.15 0.97
CA ALA A 115 -9.76 -3.68 2.32
C ALA A 115 -10.01 -2.18 2.38
N ASN A 116 -10.67 -1.72 3.45
CA ASN A 116 -10.92 -0.29 3.68
C ASN A 116 -9.61 0.44 3.97
N SER A 117 -9.51 1.65 3.42
CA SER A 117 -8.39 2.58 3.59
C SER A 117 -7.03 1.94 3.28
N ALA A 118 -6.99 1.15 2.19
CA ALA A 118 -5.75 0.56 1.71
C ALA A 118 -4.93 1.57 0.89
N SER A 119 -3.61 1.53 0.98
CA SER A 119 -2.72 2.27 0.10
C SER A 119 -1.83 1.30 -0.66
N VAL A 120 -1.90 1.27 -1.98
CA VAL A 120 -1.11 0.33 -2.79
C VAL A 120 -0.52 1.03 -4.01
N ALA A 121 0.77 0.86 -4.24
CA ALA A 121 1.47 1.30 -5.43
C ALA A 121 2.39 0.21 -5.98
N GLY A 122 2.95 0.40 -7.17
CA GLY A 122 3.86 -0.56 -7.82
C GLY A 122 3.16 -1.47 -8.82
N THR A 123 3.62 -2.71 -8.93
CA THR A 123 3.11 -3.68 -9.90
C THR A 123 2.65 -4.98 -9.24
N ASN A 124 1.47 -5.48 -9.60
CA ASN A 124 0.96 -6.77 -9.11
C ASN A 124 0.88 -6.92 -7.57
N ASN A 125 0.76 -5.82 -6.83
CA ASN A 125 0.67 -5.88 -5.36
C ASN A 125 -0.77 -6.12 -4.91
N HIS A 126 -0.94 -6.86 -3.81
CA HIS A 126 -2.24 -7.26 -3.28
C HIS A 126 -2.40 -6.84 -1.81
N VAL A 127 -3.42 -6.03 -1.53
CA VAL A 127 -3.74 -5.54 -0.20
C VAL A 127 -5.15 -5.97 0.20
N SER A 128 -5.26 -6.76 1.27
CA SER A 128 -6.55 -7.18 1.86
C SER A 128 -6.61 -7.04 3.39
N GLY A 129 -5.56 -6.50 4.02
CA GLY A 129 -5.60 -6.09 5.43
C GLY A 129 -6.24 -4.71 5.62
N PHE A 130 -7.06 -4.54 6.65
CA PHE A 130 -7.64 -3.24 7.01
C PHE A 130 -6.54 -2.22 7.33
N HIS A 131 -6.60 -1.01 6.77
CA HIS A 131 -5.60 0.05 6.98
C HIS A 131 -4.15 -0.37 6.68
N SER A 132 -3.95 -1.33 5.78
CA SER A 132 -2.61 -1.77 5.38
C SER A 132 -2.10 -1.03 4.14
N ALA A 133 -0.79 -1.01 3.99
CA ALA A 133 -0.12 -0.27 2.92
C ALA A 133 0.99 -1.08 2.25
N ILE A 134 1.04 -1.01 0.91
CA ILE A 134 2.18 -1.40 0.10
C ILE A 134 2.62 -0.17 -0.70
N TRP A 135 3.79 0.40 -0.38
CA TRP A 135 4.22 1.68 -0.99
C TRP A 135 4.85 1.54 -2.38
N GLY A 136 5.15 0.32 -2.82
CA GLY A 136 5.72 0.06 -4.14
C GLY A 136 6.21 -1.38 -4.29
N GLY A 137 7.08 -1.60 -5.27
CA GLY A 137 7.65 -2.92 -5.55
C GLY A 137 6.73 -3.80 -6.40
N GLU A 138 7.04 -5.10 -6.42
CA GLU A 138 6.37 -6.08 -7.27
C GLU A 138 5.87 -7.31 -6.50
N SER A 139 4.64 -7.73 -6.76
CA SER A 139 4.09 -9.00 -6.26
C SER A 139 4.11 -9.14 -4.72
N ASN A 140 4.02 -8.03 -3.99
CA ASN A 140 3.91 -8.04 -2.53
C ASN A 140 2.46 -8.26 -2.08
N VAL A 141 2.28 -8.90 -0.94
CA VAL A 141 0.97 -9.30 -0.41
C VAL A 141 0.81 -8.86 1.06
N ALA A 142 -0.10 -7.93 1.33
CA ALA A 142 -0.40 -7.41 2.66
C ALA A 142 -1.82 -7.79 3.12
N GLN A 143 -1.94 -8.84 3.93
CA GLN A 143 -3.22 -9.37 4.42
C GLN A 143 -3.47 -9.09 5.92
N ALA A 144 -2.40 -8.93 6.72
CA ALA A 144 -2.50 -8.50 8.11
C ALA A 144 -3.07 -7.07 8.22
N SER A 145 -3.96 -6.80 9.19
CA SER A 145 -4.46 -5.44 9.38
C SER A 145 -3.36 -4.54 9.95
N PHE A 146 -3.35 -3.28 9.53
CA PHE A 146 -2.33 -2.28 9.88
C PHE A 146 -0.90 -2.70 9.49
N SER A 147 -0.74 -3.63 8.56
CA SER A 147 0.57 -4.04 8.07
C SER A 147 1.12 -3.06 7.04
N VAL A 148 2.44 -2.99 6.97
CA VAL A 148 3.15 -2.13 6.01
C VAL A 148 4.22 -2.94 5.30
N ILE A 149 4.20 -2.90 3.96
CA ILE A 149 5.31 -3.31 3.11
C ILE A 149 5.78 -2.07 2.35
N LEU A 150 7.02 -1.61 2.59
CA LEU A 150 7.48 -0.36 1.94
C LEU A 150 7.86 -0.58 0.46
N GLY A 151 8.25 -1.80 0.08
CA GLY A 151 8.60 -2.15 -1.29
C GLY A 151 9.23 -3.54 -1.40
N GLY A 152 10.04 -3.74 -2.44
CA GLY A 152 10.71 -5.02 -2.72
C GLY A 152 9.86 -5.96 -3.58
N GLN A 153 10.22 -7.25 -3.57
CA GLN A 153 9.58 -8.27 -4.39
C GLN A 153 9.07 -9.43 -3.54
N GLU A 154 7.85 -9.91 -3.81
CA GLU A 154 7.31 -11.14 -3.22
C GLU A 154 7.27 -11.15 -1.68
N ASN A 155 7.22 -9.99 -1.02
CA ASN A 155 7.09 -9.94 0.43
C ASN A 155 5.65 -10.21 0.86
N HIS A 156 5.48 -10.90 1.98
CA HIS A 156 4.17 -11.36 2.46
C HIS A 156 3.96 -11.07 3.94
N THR A 157 2.88 -10.38 4.28
CA THR A 157 2.35 -10.34 5.64
C THR A 157 1.01 -11.09 5.65
N PRO A 158 0.98 -12.37 6.07
CA PRO A 158 -0.20 -13.22 6.03
C PRO A 158 -1.40 -12.63 6.76
N ALA A 159 -2.59 -13.16 6.44
CA ALA A 159 -3.77 -12.89 7.25
C ALA A 159 -3.52 -13.38 8.69
N PHE A 160 -4.23 -12.77 9.63
CA PHE A 160 -4.08 -12.99 11.07
C PHE A 160 -2.82 -12.31 11.65
N HIS A 161 -2.99 -11.70 12.82
CA HIS A 161 -1.99 -10.91 13.54
C HIS A 161 -1.67 -9.55 12.90
N ASN A 162 -1.92 -8.48 13.65
CA ASN A 162 -1.88 -7.10 13.13
C ASN A 162 -0.49 -6.47 13.33
N PHE A 163 -0.25 -5.36 12.61
CA PHE A 163 0.93 -4.50 12.78
C PHE A 163 2.27 -5.12 12.35
N ALA A 164 2.26 -6.02 11.37
CA ALA A 164 3.49 -6.54 10.76
C ALA A 164 4.17 -5.49 9.86
N LEU A 165 5.51 -5.50 9.82
CA LEU A 165 6.31 -4.60 8.98
C LEU A 165 7.29 -5.39 8.12
N ILE A 166 7.33 -5.09 6.83
CA ILE A 166 8.43 -5.46 5.94
C ILE A 166 8.94 -4.19 5.24
N ALA A 167 10.14 -3.73 5.57
CA ALA A 167 10.68 -2.52 4.97
C ALA A 167 11.18 -2.72 3.52
N GLY A 168 11.41 -3.96 3.09
CA GLY A 168 11.79 -4.27 1.71
C GLY A 168 12.43 -5.65 1.57
N GLY A 169 13.22 -5.83 0.52
CA GLY A 169 13.90 -7.09 0.21
C GLY A 169 13.06 -8.02 -0.67
N LYS A 170 13.44 -9.29 -0.70
CA LYS A 170 12.83 -10.31 -1.56
C LYS A 170 12.30 -11.50 -0.77
N SER A 171 11.07 -11.92 -1.04
CA SER A 171 10.47 -13.14 -0.49
C SER A 171 10.47 -13.21 1.04
N ASN A 172 10.38 -12.08 1.74
CA ASN A 172 10.32 -12.07 3.20
C ASN A 172 8.89 -12.30 3.71
N THR A 173 8.73 -12.98 4.84
CA THR A 173 7.43 -13.24 5.47
C THR A 173 7.39 -12.81 6.92
N ALA A 174 6.54 -11.84 7.29
CA ALA A 174 6.30 -11.43 8.68
C ALA A 174 4.87 -11.82 9.08
N SER A 175 4.72 -12.80 9.97
CA SER A 175 3.45 -13.53 10.16
C SER A 175 2.93 -13.57 11.59
N ASN A 176 3.28 -12.60 12.43
CA ASN A 176 2.76 -12.48 13.79
C ASN A 176 2.64 -11.02 14.22
N PHE A 177 2.05 -10.77 15.40
CA PHE A 177 1.80 -9.43 15.93
C PHE A 177 3.12 -8.71 16.09
N PHE A 178 3.24 -7.51 15.51
CA PHE A 178 4.45 -6.69 15.57
C PHE A 178 5.73 -7.36 15.02
N ALA A 179 5.60 -8.44 14.25
CA ALA A 179 6.75 -9.05 13.57
C ALA A 179 7.31 -8.08 12.54
N SER A 180 8.63 -7.92 12.49
CA SER A 180 9.29 -6.94 11.63
C SER A 180 10.48 -7.53 10.88
N ILE A 181 10.57 -7.21 9.59
CA ILE A 181 11.73 -7.54 8.74
C ILE A 181 12.17 -6.27 8.02
N TYR A 182 13.42 -5.85 8.21
CA TYR A 182 13.92 -4.59 7.61
C TYR A 182 14.50 -4.77 6.20
N GLY A 183 14.75 -6.01 5.76
CA GLY A 183 15.22 -6.29 4.41
C GLY A 183 15.77 -7.70 4.26
N GLY A 184 16.60 -7.89 3.24
CA GLY A 184 17.22 -9.18 2.94
C GLY A 184 16.37 -10.09 2.05
N GLU A 185 16.74 -11.37 2.00
CA GLU A 185 16.12 -12.37 1.14
C GLU A 185 15.63 -13.59 1.94
N ASN A 186 14.38 -13.98 1.70
CA ASN A 186 13.78 -15.20 2.24
C ASN A 186 13.82 -15.31 3.77
N ASN A 187 13.69 -14.18 4.48
CA ASN A 187 13.61 -14.17 5.94
C ASN A 187 12.17 -14.40 6.41
N THR A 188 12.00 -15.05 7.57
CA THR A 188 10.68 -15.37 8.12
C THR A 188 10.60 -15.03 9.61
N ALA A 189 9.73 -14.08 9.97
CA ALA A 189 9.48 -13.66 11.34
C ALA A 189 8.11 -14.14 11.84
N LYS A 190 8.10 -15.21 12.64
CA LYS A 190 6.92 -15.88 13.21
C LYS A 190 6.68 -15.60 14.69
N GLY A 191 7.67 -15.11 15.42
CA GLY A 191 7.50 -14.76 16.83
C GLY A 191 6.73 -13.45 16.99
N GLN A 192 5.88 -13.34 18.00
CA GLN A 192 5.28 -12.05 18.40
C GLN A 192 6.40 -11.05 18.73
N SER A 193 6.32 -9.84 18.19
CA SER A 193 7.34 -8.79 18.35
C SER A 193 8.76 -9.23 17.96
N SER A 194 8.88 -10.26 17.12
CA SER A 194 10.19 -10.71 16.65
C SER A 194 10.72 -9.83 15.51
N MET A 195 12.03 -9.78 15.37
CA MET A 195 12.71 -8.87 14.44
C MET A 195 13.79 -9.57 13.65
N ILE A 196 13.85 -9.32 12.34
CA ILE A 196 14.99 -9.63 11.48
C ILE A 196 15.45 -8.35 10.80
N LEU A 197 16.67 -7.87 11.09
CA LEU A 197 17.17 -6.66 10.44
C LEU A 197 17.51 -6.90 8.95
N GLY A 198 17.97 -8.09 8.60
CA GLY A 198 18.27 -8.45 7.21
C GLY A 198 18.98 -9.79 7.08
N GLY A 199 19.75 -9.96 6.01
CA GLY A 199 20.44 -11.21 5.71
C GLY A 199 19.60 -12.16 4.85
N GLN A 200 19.96 -13.44 4.86
CA GLN A 200 19.35 -14.45 3.99
C GLN A 200 18.85 -15.66 4.78
N ASN A 201 17.64 -16.13 4.53
CA ASN A 201 17.08 -17.35 5.14
C ASN A 201 17.09 -17.35 6.68
N ASN A 202 16.95 -16.18 7.32
CA ASN A 202 16.88 -16.11 8.78
C ASN A 202 15.44 -16.38 9.26
N PHE A 203 15.31 -16.98 10.44
CA PHE A 203 14.04 -17.43 10.98
C PHE A 203 13.89 -17.09 12.47
N THR A 204 12.84 -16.37 12.84
CA THR A 204 12.50 -16.12 14.25
C THR A 204 11.15 -16.77 14.57
N GLN A 205 11.04 -17.52 15.67
CA GLN A 205 9.76 -18.03 16.17
C GLN A 205 9.52 -17.70 17.64
N GLY A 206 10.59 -17.41 18.40
CA GLY A 206 10.46 -17.02 19.80
C GLY A 206 9.78 -15.66 19.94
N PRO A 207 8.85 -15.48 20.89
CA PRO A 207 8.35 -14.16 21.25
C PRO A 207 9.51 -13.22 21.60
N SER A 208 9.48 -12.00 21.07
CA SER A 208 10.51 -10.97 21.26
C SER A 208 11.94 -11.44 20.89
N SER A 209 12.06 -12.45 20.02
CA SER A 209 13.36 -12.90 19.52
C SER A 209 13.88 -12.01 18.39
N SER A 210 15.19 -11.99 18.18
CA SER A 210 15.80 -11.13 17.17
C SER A 210 16.95 -11.78 16.41
N ILE A 211 17.07 -11.43 15.14
CA ILE A 211 18.24 -11.73 14.31
C ILE A 211 18.71 -10.43 13.66
N THR A 212 19.96 -10.04 13.89
CA THR A 212 20.51 -8.80 13.29
C THR A 212 20.90 -9.00 11.83
N GLY A 213 21.32 -10.21 11.44
CA GLY A 213 21.67 -10.52 10.06
C GLY A 213 22.34 -11.88 9.91
N GLY A 214 23.10 -12.04 8.82
CA GLY A 214 23.76 -13.31 8.50
C GLY A 214 22.90 -14.23 7.65
N ARG A 215 23.23 -15.52 7.64
CA ARG A 215 22.59 -16.51 6.76
C ARG A 215 22.14 -17.76 7.50
N ASN A 216 20.90 -18.22 7.28
CA ASN A 216 20.36 -19.43 7.90
C ASN A 216 20.42 -19.44 9.44
N ASN A 217 20.22 -18.29 10.08
CA ASN A 217 20.16 -18.23 11.54
C ASN A 217 18.73 -18.44 12.05
N GLU A 218 18.59 -19.06 13.21
CA GLU A 218 17.31 -19.32 13.87
C GLU A 218 17.31 -18.78 15.31
N ALA A 219 16.34 -17.95 15.66
CA ALA A 219 16.09 -17.50 17.04
C ALA A 219 14.73 -18.06 17.50
N ASN A 220 14.80 -19.19 18.20
CA ASN A 220 13.65 -20.06 18.50
C ASN A 220 13.13 -19.87 19.93
N GLY A 221 13.97 -19.45 20.88
CA GLY A 221 13.58 -19.19 22.26
C GLY A 221 12.93 -17.82 22.45
N GLU A 222 12.02 -17.69 23.41
CA GLU A 222 11.52 -16.37 23.84
C GLU A 222 12.68 -15.50 24.35
N LEU A 223 12.69 -14.23 23.94
CA LEU A 223 13.76 -13.26 24.22
C LEU A 223 15.15 -13.69 23.71
N SER A 224 15.21 -14.63 22.76
CA SER A 224 16.48 -15.09 22.20
C SER A 224 17.05 -14.14 21.14
N ALA A 225 18.37 -14.15 20.95
CA ALA A 225 19.02 -13.29 19.97
C ALA A 225 20.14 -14.00 19.19
N VAL A 226 20.22 -13.74 17.88
CA VAL A 226 21.40 -14.06 17.06
C VAL A 226 21.91 -12.79 16.38
N LEU A 227 23.13 -12.38 16.72
CA LEU A 227 23.70 -11.13 16.21
C LEU A 227 24.24 -11.26 14.78
N GLY A 228 24.55 -12.46 14.30
CA GLY A 228 25.08 -12.67 12.96
C GLY A 228 25.61 -14.09 12.72
N GLY A 229 26.51 -14.22 11.75
CA GLY A 229 27.09 -15.50 11.36
C GLY A 229 26.17 -16.35 10.48
N GLU A 230 26.40 -17.66 10.51
CA GLU A 230 25.74 -18.61 9.64
C GLU A 230 25.35 -19.90 10.38
N PHE A 231 24.16 -20.43 10.12
CA PHE A 231 23.65 -21.68 10.70
C PHE A 231 23.59 -21.69 12.24
N ASN A 232 23.42 -20.54 12.88
CA ASN A 232 23.33 -20.45 14.33
C ASN A 232 21.88 -20.66 14.81
N ARG A 233 21.70 -21.31 15.97
CA ARG A 233 20.39 -21.62 16.57
C ARG A 233 20.32 -21.25 18.06
N ALA A 234 19.55 -20.23 18.41
CA ALA A 234 19.29 -19.85 19.80
C ALA A 234 17.91 -20.37 20.25
N ASN A 235 17.87 -21.52 20.92
CA ASN A 235 16.64 -22.24 21.28
C ASN A 235 16.15 -22.00 22.71
N GLY A 236 17.03 -21.62 23.64
CA GLY A 236 16.67 -21.41 25.03
C GLY A 236 15.97 -20.09 25.30
N PHE A 237 15.14 -20.02 26.34
CA PHE A 237 14.63 -18.76 26.89
C PHE A 237 15.83 -17.84 27.20
N THR A 238 15.75 -16.58 26.79
CA THR A 238 16.79 -15.54 26.99
C THR A 238 18.19 -15.91 26.46
N SER A 239 18.30 -16.92 25.59
CA SER A 239 19.57 -17.36 25.03
C SER A 239 20.11 -16.42 23.96
N SER A 240 21.44 -16.36 23.79
CA SER A 240 22.03 -15.49 22.75
C SER A 240 23.25 -16.09 22.05
N ILE A 241 23.40 -15.75 20.77
CA ILE A 241 24.57 -16.09 19.96
C ILE A 241 25.17 -14.81 19.37
N GLY A 242 26.42 -14.52 19.73
CA GLY A 242 27.17 -13.35 19.25
C GLY A 242 27.56 -13.39 17.78
N GLY A 243 27.62 -14.58 17.18
CA GLY A 243 28.01 -14.83 15.80
C GLY A 243 28.67 -16.20 15.63
N GLY A 244 29.11 -16.51 14.41
CA GLY A 244 29.94 -17.67 14.07
C GLY A 244 29.26 -18.63 13.11
N LEU A 245 29.82 -19.83 12.96
CA LEU A 245 29.27 -20.91 12.12
C LEU A 245 28.68 -22.02 13.00
N SER A 246 27.46 -22.49 12.68
CA SER A 246 26.85 -23.72 13.21
C SER A 246 26.80 -23.83 14.75
N ARG A 247 26.52 -22.75 15.46
CA ARG A 247 26.33 -22.78 16.92
C ARG A 247 24.91 -23.17 17.29
N THR A 248 24.75 -23.84 18.42
CA THR A 248 23.44 -24.14 18.99
C THR A 248 23.46 -23.92 20.49
N VAL A 249 22.54 -23.10 20.98
CA VAL A 249 22.35 -22.79 22.39
C VAL A 249 20.96 -23.25 22.80
N ASN A 250 20.87 -24.19 23.74
CA ASN A 250 19.61 -24.77 24.21
C ASN A 250 19.25 -24.35 25.65
N GLY A 251 20.25 -23.88 26.42
CA GLY A 251 20.07 -23.52 27.82
C GLY A 251 19.32 -22.20 27.99
N GLN A 252 18.59 -22.09 29.10
CA GLN A 252 18.07 -20.81 29.57
C GLN A 252 19.24 -19.90 29.96
N ASP A 253 19.16 -18.61 29.61
CA ASP A 253 20.19 -17.60 29.92
C ASP A 253 21.60 -17.94 29.37
N ASP A 254 21.69 -18.87 28.41
CA ASP A 254 22.96 -19.38 27.87
C ASP A 254 23.46 -18.52 26.69
N TYR A 255 24.78 -18.50 26.50
CA TYR A 255 25.45 -17.65 25.53
C TYR A 255 26.62 -18.35 24.83
N GLN A 256 26.68 -18.22 23.50
CA GLN A 256 27.85 -18.59 22.72
C GLN A 256 28.28 -17.46 21.77
N ALA A 257 29.57 -17.43 21.44
CA ALA A 257 30.13 -16.44 20.54
C ALA A 257 31.08 -17.06 19.52
N GLY A 258 31.27 -16.35 18.42
CA GLY A 258 32.16 -16.68 17.32
C GLY A 258 32.47 -15.44 16.50
N TYR A 259 33.13 -15.63 15.36
CA TYR A 259 33.31 -14.55 14.41
C TYR A 259 31.96 -14.00 13.95
N PHE A 260 31.85 -12.69 13.82
CA PHE A 260 30.59 -12.06 13.44
C PHE A 260 30.09 -12.49 12.04
N PHE A 261 31.01 -12.93 11.17
CA PHE A 261 30.75 -13.47 9.83
C PHE A 261 31.23 -14.92 9.72
N SER A 262 30.71 -15.67 8.73
CA SER A 262 31.05 -17.10 8.53
C SER A 262 32.49 -17.35 8.11
N GLU A 263 33.25 -16.32 7.73
CA GLU A 263 34.66 -16.46 7.34
C GLU A 263 35.61 -16.34 8.53
N LYS A 264 35.87 -17.49 9.16
CA LYS A 264 37.20 -17.99 9.57
C LYS A 264 37.09 -19.43 10.08
#